data_AF-A0A497SAR4-F1
#
_entry.id   AF-A0A497SAR4-F1
#
_cell.length_a   1.000
_cell.length_b   1.000
_cell.length_c   1.000
_cell.angle_alpha   90.00
_cell.angle_beta   90.00
_cell.angle_gamma   90.00
#
_symmetry.space_group_name_H-M   'P 1'
#
loop_
_entity.id
_entity.type
_entity.pdbx_description
1 polymer ?
#
loop_
_entity_poly.entity_id
_entity_poly.type
_entity_poly.pdbx_seq_one_letter_code
_entity_poly.pdbx_strand_id
1 'polypeptide(L)'
;MSDYYEIIERYAVQNRLRYGSADVNAVIGKVISEIPEAKRDIKALMKDTMYIVSRINKTPIDILKQYSFDKIAKRDIKRDLLELPEVEGNVVMRFAPNPNGPATLGSARGIIINSELAKRYDGKFILRFDDTDPKTKRPLMEAYRWYIDDCKWLNAYPDEIYYASDRISIYYEYAEKLIKNCNAYICFCKRNEFREYKDNKTECPHRKTDPDMNILYWRKMLKGDYKDGECVLRIKTDMKHEDPAIRDWVAFRIIREEHPRVGRRFIVWPTLDFESAIEDHIMGVT
;
A
#
# COMPACT_ATOMS: atom_id res chain seq x y z
N MET A 1 1.03 -46.84 23.32
CA MET A 1 1.78 -45.59 23.03
C MET A 1 0.74 -44.49 22.91
N SER A 2 1.04 -43.27 23.35
CA SER A 2 0.09 -42.14 23.25
C SER A 2 -0.22 -41.79 21.79
N ASP A 3 -1.46 -41.36 21.51
CA ASP A 3 -1.91 -40.87 20.20
C ASP A 3 -1.09 -39.65 19.70
N TYR A 4 -0.32 -39.02 20.60
CA TYR A 4 0.44 -37.80 20.31
C TYR A 4 1.92 -38.05 20.01
N TYR A 5 2.35 -39.32 19.95
CA TYR A 5 3.76 -39.72 19.85
C TYR A 5 4.49 -39.07 18.66
N GLU A 6 3.89 -39.13 17.46
CA GLU A 6 4.45 -38.55 16.23
C GLU A 6 4.57 -37.02 16.30
N ILE A 7 3.63 -36.36 16.97
CA ILE A 7 3.58 -34.90 17.10
C ILE A 7 4.62 -34.41 18.12
N ILE A 8 4.78 -35.14 19.22
CA ILE A 8 5.87 -34.92 20.19
C ILE A 8 7.23 -35.11 19.51
N GLU A 9 7.40 -36.17 18.72
CA GLU A 9 8.63 -36.46 17.97
C GLU A 9 8.95 -35.37 16.95
N ARG A 10 7.97 -34.97 16.12
CA ARG A 10 8.11 -33.85 15.17
C ARG A 10 8.59 -32.57 15.84
N TYR A 11 7.98 -32.17 16.96
CA TYR A 11 8.38 -30.95 17.67
C TYR A 11 9.73 -31.10 18.38
N ALA A 12 10.06 -32.28 18.91
CA ALA A 12 11.39 -32.53 19.48
C ALA A 12 12.49 -32.42 18.41
N VAL A 13 12.28 -33.00 17.23
CA VAL A 13 13.22 -32.90 16.09
C VAL A 13 13.40 -31.44 15.66
N GLN A 14 12.31 -30.69 15.46
CA GLN A 14 12.37 -29.27 15.11
C GLN A 14 13.10 -28.42 16.17
N ASN A 15 12.89 -28.70 17.46
CA ASN A 15 13.55 -27.98 18.56
C ASN A 15 15.06 -28.29 18.61
N ARG A 16 15.45 -29.57 18.52
CA ARG A 16 16.86 -30.04 18.44
C ARG A 16 17.61 -29.50 17.22
N LEU A 17 16.97 -29.43 16.05
CA LEU A 17 17.59 -28.87 14.84
C LEU A 17 17.79 -27.35 14.94
N ARG A 18 16.86 -26.63 15.60
CA ARG A 18 16.90 -25.16 15.70
C ARG A 18 17.81 -24.63 16.80
N TYR A 19 17.90 -25.34 17.93
CA TYR A 19 18.58 -24.84 19.15
C TYR A 19 19.76 -25.70 19.61
N GLY A 20 20.11 -26.77 18.88
CA GLY A 20 21.20 -27.68 19.24
C GLY A 20 20.85 -28.69 20.35
N SER A 21 19.79 -28.46 21.12
CA SER A 21 19.15 -29.41 22.02
C SER A 21 17.64 -29.22 22.01
N ALA A 22 16.88 -30.31 22.18
CA ALA A 22 15.45 -30.27 22.42
C ALA A 22 15.17 -30.09 23.91
N ASP A 23 14.30 -29.13 24.24
CA ASP A 23 13.76 -28.91 25.58
C ASP A 23 12.37 -29.51 25.75
N VAL A 24 12.13 -30.13 26.92
CA VAL A 24 10.87 -30.81 27.25
C VAL A 24 9.70 -29.82 27.36
N ASN A 25 9.90 -28.66 27.98
CA ASN A 25 8.83 -27.69 28.20
C ASN A 25 8.42 -26.99 26.89
N ALA A 26 9.40 -26.66 26.05
CA ALA A 26 9.19 -26.12 24.71
C ALA A 26 8.39 -27.08 23.81
N VAL A 27 8.69 -28.37 23.85
CA VAL A 27 7.94 -29.40 23.10
C VAL A 27 6.52 -29.57 23.66
N ILE A 28 6.35 -29.69 24.98
CA ILE A 28 5.01 -29.77 25.62
C ILE A 28 4.15 -28.55 25.24
N GLY A 29 4.71 -27.34 25.28
CA GLY A 29 3.99 -26.11 24.91
C GLY A 29 3.52 -26.11 23.45
N LYS A 30 4.29 -26.72 22.53
CA LYS A 30 3.89 -26.87 21.13
C LYS A 30 2.83 -27.95 20.92
N VAL A 31 2.99 -29.12 21.56
CA VAL A 31 1.99 -30.20 21.50
C VAL A 31 0.64 -29.73 22.03
N ILE A 32 0.62 -29.03 23.17
CA ILE A 32 -0.60 -28.45 23.75
C ILE A 32 -1.22 -27.35 22.87
N SER A 33 -0.41 -26.61 22.12
CA SER A 33 -0.90 -25.58 21.19
C SER A 33 -1.55 -26.16 19.94
N GLU A 34 -1.25 -27.40 19.57
CA GLU A 34 -1.84 -28.09 18.42
C GLU A 34 -2.97 -29.03 18.84
N ILE A 35 -2.86 -29.63 20.03
CA ILE A 35 -3.86 -30.53 20.63
C ILE A 35 -4.18 -30.06 22.06
N PRO A 36 -5.15 -29.14 22.24
CA PRO A 36 -5.58 -28.68 23.56
C PRO A 36 -6.03 -29.82 24.49
N GLU A 37 -6.57 -30.91 23.93
CA GLU A 37 -7.05 -32.10 24.63
C GLU A 37 -5.92 -32.84 25.38
N ALA A 38 -4.66 -32.70 24.93
CA ALA A 38 -3.51 -33.32 25.59
C ALA A 38 -3.28 -32.76 27.02
N LYS A 39 -3.89 -31.63 27.37
CA LYS A 39 -3.94 -31.13 28.77
C LYS A 39 -4.72 -32.03 29.73
N ARG A 40 -5.56 -32.96 29.24
CA ARG A 40 -6.37 -33.84 30.10
C ARG A 40 -5.52 -34.87 30.86
N ASP A 41 -4.37 -35.27 30.32
CA ASP A 41 -3.36 -36.08 31.02
C ASP A 41 -1.95 -35.53 30.80
N ILE A 42 -1.64 -34.44 31.50
CA ILE A 42 -0.31 -33.80 31.50
C ILE A 42 0.77 -34.75 32.03
N LYS A 43 0.44 -35.70 32.92
CA LYS A 43 1.43 -36.63 33.49
C LYS A 43 1.90 -37.64 32.44
N ALA A 44 0.98 -38.21 31.66
CA ALA A 44 1.33 -39.07 30.52
C ALA A 44 2.08 -38.29 29.44
N LEU A 45 1.57 -37.11 29.03
CA LEU A 45 2.22 -36.26 28.04
C LEU A 45 3.66 -35.90 28.42
N MET A 46 3.90 -35.52 29.68
CA MET A 46 5.23 -35.15 30.16
C MET A 46 6.19 -36.35 30.17
N LYS A 47 5.71 -37.54 30.58
CA LYS A 47 6.49 -38.79 30.57
C LYS A 47 6.92 -39.17 29.14
N ASP A 48 5.98 -39.16 28.19
CA ASP A 48 6.25 -39.50 26.80
C ASP A 48 7.17 -38.46 26.13
N THR A 49 6.98 -37.17 26.45
CA THR A 49 7.85 -36.09 25.95
C THR A 49 9.27 -36.20 26.50
N MET A 50 9.46 -36.49 27.79
CA MET A 50 10.80 -36.73 28.36
C MET A 50 11.51 -37.91 27.68
N TYR A 51 10.79 -39.00 27.39
CA TYR A 51 11.34 -40.16 26.70
C TYR A 51 11.78 -39.80 25.27
N ILE A 52 10.91 -39.16 24.49
CA ILE A 52 11.18 -38.78 23.10
C ILE A 52 12.31 -37.74 23.02
N VAL A 53 12.26 -36.69 23.82
CA VAL A 53 13.31 -35.64 23.86
C VAL A 53 14.67 -36.23 24.25
N SER A 54 14.72 -37.19 25.19
CA SER A 54 15.95 -37.91 25.55
C SER A 54 16.51 -38.73 24.39
N ARG A 55 15.65 -39.39 23.59
CA ARG A 55 16.05 -40.11 22.38
C ARG A 55 16.59 -39.14 21.32
N ILE A 56 15.83 -38.11 20.98
CA ILE A 56 16.19 -37.12 19.94
C ILE A 56 17.48 -36.35 20.29
N ASN A 57 17.71 -36.01 21.56
CA ASN A 57 18.96 -35.38 21.97
C ASN A 57 20.20 -36.28 21.81
N LYS A 58 20.03 -37.61 21.90
CA LYS A 58 21.10 -38.59 21.67
C LYS A 58 21.30 -38.94 20.19
N THR A 59 20.34 -38.64 19.32
CA THR A 59 20.45 -38.91 17.88
C THR A 59 21.42 -37.92 17.22
N PRO A 60 22.37 -38.40 16.37
CA PRO A 60 23.22 -37.54 15.56
C PRO A 60 22.43 -36.56 14.69
N ILE A 61 22.88 -35.30 14.64
CA ILE A 61 22.09 -34.22 14.02
C ILE A 61 21.91 -34.41 12.50
N ASP A 62 22.85 -35.07 11.83
CA ASP A 62 22.75 -35.33 10.39
C ASP A 62 21.73 -36.43 10.04
N ILE A 63 21.47 -37.36 10.95
CA ILE A 63 20.34 -38.29 10.85
C ILE A 63 19.03 -37.50 11.05
N LEU A 64 18.98 -36.61 12.04
CA LEU A 64 17.79 -35.78 12.28
C LEU A 64 17.46 -34.84 11.12
N LYS A 65 18.44 -34.39 10.33
CA LYS A 65 18.20 -33.65 9.07
C LYS A 65 17.51 -34.51 8.01
N GLN A 66 17.80 -35.82 7.94
CA GLN A 66 17.12 -36.74 7.03
C GLN A 66 15.67 -37.02 7.48
N TYR A 67 15.44 -37.03 8.79
CA TYR A 67 14.10 -37.06 9.41
C TYR A 67 13.45 -35.68 9.54
N SER A 68 14.02 -34.63 8.93
CA SER A 68 13.41 -33.31 8.93
C SER A 68 12.05 -33.41 8.25
N PHE A 69 11.00 -33.04 8.99
CA PHE A 69 9.68 -32.81 8.43
C PHE A 69 9.70 -31.49 7.62
N ASP A 70 10.57 -31.39 6.61
CA ASP A 70 10.55 -30.36 5.56
C ASP A 70 9.40 -30.59 4.57
N LYS A 71 8.82 -31.80 4.60
CA LYS A 71 7.35 -31.91 4.52
C LYS A 71 6.72 -31.38 5.82
N ILE A 72 6.89 -30.07 6.05
CA ILE A 72 5.74 -29.28 6.43
C ILE A 72 4.79 -29.56 5.28
N ALA A 73 3.78 -30.40 5.55
CA ALA A 73 2.67 -30.50 4.64
C ALA A 73 2.33 -29.05 4.29
N LYS A 74 2.34 -28.72 2.99
CA LYS A 74 1.51 -27.62 2.54
C LYS A 74 0.18 -27.95 3.18
N ARG A 75 -0.17 -27.25 4.26
CA ARG A 75 -1.58 -27.13 4.59
C ARG A 75 -2.07 -26.51 3.31
N ASP A 76 -2.87 -27.28 2.59
CA ASP A 76 -3.93 -26.73 1.77
C ASP A 76 -4.92 -26.07 2.73
N ILE A 77 -4.42 -25.03 3.43
CA ILE A 77 -5.07 -23.74 3.38
C ILE A 77 -5.34 -23.59 1.89
N LYS A 78 -6.60 -23.84 1.51
CA LYS A 78 -7.23 -23.06 0.48
C LYS A 78 -7.05 -21.62 0.94
N ARG A 79 -5.87 -21.07 0.63
CA ARG A 79 -5.74 -19.66 0.36
C ARG A 79 -6.65 -19.56 -0.84
N ASP A 80 -7.83 -19.01 -0.65
CA ASP A 80 -8.54 -18.42 -1.75
C ASP A 80 -7.54 -17.43 -2.33
N LEU A 81 -6.86 -17.89 -3.39
CA LEU A 81 -5.84 -17.11 -4.08
C LEU A 81 -6.62 -15.89 -4.54
N LEU A 82 -6.16 -14.70 -4.18
CA LEU A 82 -6.93 -13.48 -4.40
C LEU A 82 -7.40 -13.45 -5.87
N GLU A 83 -8.72 -13.50 -6.05
CA GLU A 83 -9.37 -13.45 -7.36
C GLU A 83 -9.97 -12.07 -7.52
N LEU A 84 -9.76 -11.50 -8.70
CA LEU A 84 -10.45 -10.27 -9.10
C LEU A 84 -11.88 -10.65 -9.51
N PRO A 85 -12.91 -9.94 -9.02
CA PRO A 85 -14.24 -10.06 -9.58
C PRO A 85 -14.26 -9.51 -11.02
N GLU A 86 -15.08 -10.11 -11.88
CA GLU A 86 -15.48 -9.52 -13.18
C GLU A 86 -14.31 -9.08 -14.07
N VAL A 87 -13.33 -9.97 -14.29
CA VAL A 87 -12.19 -9.71 -15.18
C VAL A 87 -12.60 -9.71 -16.65
N GLU A 88 -12.67 -8.52 -17.24
CA GLU A 88 -12.81 -8.31 -18.69
C GLU A 88 -11.54 -7.68 -19.27
N GLY A 89 -10.97 -8.31 -20.31
CA GLY A 89 -9.75 -7.81 -20.98
C GLY A 89 -8.46 -8.09 -20.20
N ASN A 90 -7.43 -7.27 -20.47
CA ASN A 90 -6.10 -7.43 -19.87
C ASN A 90 -6.02 -6.66 -18.54
N VAL A 91 -5.76 -7.38 -17.44
CA VAL A 91 -5.62 -6.78 -16.10
C VAL A 91 -4.42 -5.84 -16.02
N VAL A 92 -4.58 -4.66 -15.42
CA VAL A 92 -3.49 -3.71 -15.17
C VAL A 92 -3.47 -3.31 -13.70
N MET A 93 -2.57 -3.93 -12.94
CA MET A 93 -2.35 -3.65 -11.52
C MET A 93 -1.29 -2.56 -11.34
N ARG A 94 -1.36 -1.77 -10.26
CA ARG A 94 -0.28 -0.83 -9.90
C ARG A 94 0.01 -0.73 -8.41
N PHE A 95 1.30 -0.65 -8.08
CA PHE A 95 1.77 -0.22 -6.76
C PHE A 95 2.26 1.23 -6.84
N ALA A 96 1.71 2.08 -5.98
CA ALA A 96 1.87 3.53 -6.04
C ALA A 96 2.51 4.10 -4.75
N PRO A 97 3.83 3.95 -4.53
CA PRO A 97 4.50 4.47 -3.35
C PRO A 97 4.74 5.98 -3.43
N ASN A 98 4.63 6.65 -2.28
CA ASN A 98 5.21 7.98 -2.11
C ASN A 98 6.71 7.77 -1.79
N PRO A 99 7.66 8.30 -2.59
CA PRO A 99 9.09 8.02 -2.44
C PRO A 99 9.76 8.89 -1.36
N ASN A 100 9.17 8.97 -0.17
CA ASN A 100 9.67 9.77 0.95
C ASN A 100 10.40 8.95 2.04
N GLY A 101 10.72 7.69 1.75
CA GLY A 101 11.38 6.74 2.66
C GLY A 101 11.58 5.37 2.00
N PRO A 102 12.25 4.42 2.69
CA PRO A 102 12.40 3.04 2.21
C PRO A 102 11.07 2.28 2.22
N ALA A 103 10.99 1.18 1.47
CA ALA A 103 9.84 0.29 1.53
C ALA A 103 9.68 -0.32 2.93
N THR A 104 8.43 -0.55 3.34
CA THR A 104 8.10 -1.23 4.59
C THR A 104 7.56 -2.63 4.32
N LEU A 105 7.39 -3.45 5.36
CA LEU A 105 6.64 -4.72 5.24
C LEU A 105 5.19 -4.51 4.72
N GLY A 106 4.58 -3.34 4.99
CA GLY A 106 3.30 -2.95 4.39
C GLY A 106 3.42 -2.70 2.89
N SER A 107 4.49 -2.03 2.46
CA SER A 107 4.82 -1.82 1.03
C SER A 107 5.04 -3.15 0.31
N ALA A 108 5.78 -4.09 0.93
CA ALA A 108 6.02 -5.42 0.38
C ALA A 108 4.71 -6.19 0.11
N ARG A 109 3.72 -6.10 1.02
CA ARG A 109 2.38 -6.67 0.78
C ARG A 109 1.72 -6.05 -0.46
N GLY A 110 1.81 -4.74 -0.64
CA GLY A 110 1.27 -4.05 -1.81
C GLY A 110 1.95 -4.47 -3.12
N ILE A 111 3.28 -4.51 -3.13
CA ILE A 111 4.10 -4.93 -4.29
C ILE A 111 3.76 -6.38 -4.68
N ILE A 112 3.82 -7.32 -3.73
CA ILE A 112 3.56 -8.74 -3.99
C ILE A 112 2.14 -8.96 -4.49
N ILE A 113 1.11 -8.39 -3.83
CA ILE A 113 -0.28 -8.63 -4.23
C ILE A 113 -0.55 -8.12 -5.65
N ASN A 114 -0.11 -6.91 -5.98
CA ASN A 114 -0.34 -6.35 -7.32
C ASN A 114 0.44 -7.12 -8.40
N SER A 115 1.70 -7.49 -8.14
CA SER A 115 2.52 -8.23 -9.10
C SER A 115 2.01 -9.66 -9.31
N GLU A 116 1.62 -10.37 -8.25
CA GLU A 116 1.08 -11.74 -8.37
C GLU A 116 -0.32 -11.77 -9.00
N LEU A 117 -1.15 -10.74 -8.78
CA LEU A 117 -2.41 -10.59 -9.51
C LEU A 117 -2.16 -10.36 -11.01
N ALA A 118 -1.28 -9.43 -11.38
CA ALA A 118 -0.93 -9.20 -12.78
C ALA A 118 -0.44 -10.50 -13.45
N LYS A 119 0.54 -11.19 -12.85
CA LYS A 119 1.05 -12.49 -13.35
C LYS A 119 -0.05 -13.55 -13.49
N ARG A 120 -1.01 -13.61 -12.56
CA ARG A 120 -2.08 -14.60 -12.56
C ARG A 120 -3.04 -14.44 -13.75
N TYR A 121 -3.26 -13.20 -14.18
CA TYR A 121 -4.20 -12.87 -15.25
C TYR A 121 -3.51 -12.47 -16.56
N ASP A 122 -2.23 -12.83 -16.74
CA ASP A 122 -1.37 -12.43 -17.88
C ASP A 122 -1.41 -10.91 -18.17
N GLY A 123 -1.52 -10.14 -17.09
CA GLY A 123 -1.69 -8.70 -17.06
C GLY A 123 -0.40 -7.95 -16.76
N LYS A 124 -0.52 -6.62 -16.68
CA LYS A 124 0.59 -5.69 -16.45
C LYS A 124 0.71 -5.29 -14.98
N PHE A 125 1.92 -5.17 -14.46
CA PHE A 125 2.24 -4.58 -13.16
C PHE A 125 3.01 -3.27 -13.32
N ILE A 126 2.42 -2.17 -12.85
CA ILE A 126 3.01 -0.82 -12.91
C ILE A 126 3.55 -0.39 -11.54
N LEU A 127 4.73 0.24 -11.53
CA LEU A 127 5.27 0.97 -10.38
C LEU A 127 5.17 2.48 -10.63
N ARG A 128 4.27 3.19 -9.95
CA ARG A 128 4.10 4.65 -10.09
C ARG A 128 4.59 5.37 -8.84
N PHE A 129 5.54 6.28 -8.98
CA PHE A 129 5.96 7.13 -7.88
C PHE A 129 5.03 8.33 -7.73
N ASP A 130 4.22 8.33 -6.68
CA ASP A 130 3.30 9.41 -6.32
C ASP A 130 4.10 10.51 -5.58
N ASP A 131 4.92 11.25 -6.33
CA ASP A 131 5.88 12.24 -5.82
C ASP A 131 5.37 13.69 -5.84
N THR A 132 4.05 13.91 -5.93
CA THR A 132 3.43 15.24 -6.11
C THR A 132 3.37 16.16 -4.88
N ASP A 133 3.98 15.78 -3.75
CA ASP A 133 4.04 16.60 -2.53
C ASP A 133 5.50 16.96 -2.15
N PRO A 134 6.07 18.06 -2.69
CA PRO A 134 7.44 18.47 -2.40
C PRO A 134 7.67 18.95 -0.95
N LYS A 135 6.62 19.00 -0.10
CA LYS A 135 6.68 19.61 1.24
C LYS A 135 6.38 18.64 2.38
N THR A 136 5.16 18.07 2.41
CA THR A 136 4.70 17.24 3.54
C THR A 136 5.16 15.80 3.41
N LYS A 137 5.18 15.27 2.19
CA LYS A 137 5.73 13.96 1.84
C LYS A 137 6.90 14.11 0.87
N ARG A 138 7.79 15.07 1.17
CA ARG A 138 8.93 15.44 0.32
C ARG A 138 9.71 14.20 -0.11
N PRO A 139 9.88 13.95 -1.41
CA PRO A 139 10.64 12.80 -1.88
C PRO A 139 12.09 12.77 -1.43
N LEU A 140 12.66 11.57 -1.39
CA LEU A 140 14.09 11.30 -1.23
C LEU A 140 14.60 10.67 -2.53
N MET A 141 15.73 11.15 -3.05
CA MET A 141 16.24 10.68 -4.35
C MET A 141 16.67 9.21 -4.33
N GLU A 142 17.07 8.73 -3.16
CA GLU A 142 17.46 7.35 -2.89
C GLU A 142 16.25 6.40 -2.88
N ALA A 143 15.09 6.88 -2.43
CA ALA A 143 13.89 6.05 -2.26
C ALA A 143 13.38 5.48 -3.58
N TYR A 144 13.47 6.23 -4.69
CA TYR A 144 13.14 5.72 -6.02
C TYR A 144 13.94 4.46 -6.37
N ARG A 145 15.25 4.47 -6.07
CA ARG A 145 16.11 3.30 -6.27
C ARG A 145 15.76 2.18 -5.29
N TRP A 146 15.54 2.50 -4.01
CA TRP A 146 15.18 1.50 -3.00
C TRP A 146 13.94 0.72 -3.40
N TYR A 147 12.85 1.39 -3.78
CA TYR A 147 11.62 0.71 -4.25
C TYR A 147 11.85 -0.18 -5.48
N ILE A 148 12.69 0.24 -6.43
CA ILE A 148 13.03 -0.57 -7.61
C ILE A 148 13.86 -1.79 -7.23
N ASP A 149 14.85 -1.64 -6.35
CA ASP A 149 15.71 -2.74 -5.90
C ASP A 149 14.94 -3.71 -4.96
N ASP A 150 14.00 -3.20 -4.14
CA ASP A 150 13.07 -3.99 -3.31
C ASP A 150 12.07 -4.79 -4.16
N CYS A 151 11.55 -4.21 -5.25
CA CYS A 151 10.70 -4.93 -6.21
C CYS A 151 11.44 -6.13 -6.84
N LYS A 152 12.72 -5.96 -7.21
CA LYS A 152 13.57 -7.06 -7.70
C LYS A 152 13.81 -8.11 -6.61
N TRP A 153 14.11 -7.69 -5.38
CA TRP A 153 14.33 -8.59 -4.25
C TRP A 153 13.09 -9.44 -3.92
N LEU A 154 11.90 -8.87 -4.08
CA LEU A 154 10.60 -9.54 -3.94
C LEU A 154 10.20 -10.39 -5.16
N ASN A 155 11.02 -10.48 -6.21
CA ASN A 155 10.69 -11.14 -7.48
C ASN A 155 9.41 -10.60 -8.15
N ALA A 156 9.18 -9.29 -7.98
CA ALA A 156 8.00 -8.55 -8.40
C ALA A 156 8.41 -7.40 -9.34
N TYR A 157 8.92 -7.76 -10.52
CA TYR A 157 9.39 -6.80 -11.52
C TYR A 157 8.21 -6.03 -12.13
N PRO A 158 8.20 -4.69 -12.09
CA PRO A 158 7.22 -3.90 -12.82
C PRO A 158 7.56 -3.85 -14.31
N ASP A 159 6.54 -3.94 -15.16
CA ASP A 159 6.64 -3.81 -16.61
C ASP A 159 6.88 -2.34 -17.02
N GLU A 160 6.27 -1.42 -16.28
CA GLU A 160 6.35 0.03 -16.52
C GLU A 160 6.62 0.77 -15.21
N ILE A 161 7.46 1.81 -15.28
CA ILE A 161 7.79 2.68 -14.15
C ILE A 161 7.46 4.12 -14.53
N TYR A 162 6.65 4.78 -13.71
CA TYR A 162 6.22 6.17 -13.91
C TYR A 162 6.55 7.04 -12.69
N TYR A 163 6.65 8.34 -12.93
CA TYR A 163 6.85 9.36 -11.89
C TYR A 163 5.80 10.46 -12.12
N ALA A 164 4.97 10.72 -11.13
CA ALA A 164 3.86 11.67 -11.26
C ALA A 164 4.36 13.11 -11.50
N SER A 165 5.52 13.47 -10.95
CA SER A 165 6.16 14.78 -11.11
C SER A 165 6.62 15.09 -12.55
N ASP A 166 6.81 14.08 -13.40
CA ASP A 166 7.08 14.29 -14.84
C ASP A 166 5.80 14.53 -15.65
N ARG A 167 4.63 14.28 -15.06
CA ARG A 167 3.31 14.24 -15.72
C ARG A 167 2.38 15.38 -15.28
N ILE A 168 2.87 16.32 -14.47
CA ILE A 168 2.14 17.50 -13.97
C ILE A 168 1.38 18.26 -15.07
N SER A 169 1.97 18.42 -16.26
CA SER A 169 1.32 19.09 -17.40
C SER A 169 0.02 18.40 -17.83
N ILE A 170 -0.03 17.06 -17.80
CA ILE A 170 -1.24 16.29 -18.11
C ILE A 170 -2.33 16.63 -17.09
N TYR A 171 -1.99 16.67 -15.80
CA TYR A 171 -2.95 17.01 -14.75
C TYR A 171 -3.50 18.42 -14.91
N TYR A 172 -2.68 19.39 -15.36
CA TYR A 172 -3.15 20.75 -15.66
C TYR A 172 -4.13 20.78 -16.84
N GLU A 173 -3.95 19.96 -17.88
CA GLU A 173 -4.91 19.85 -18.99
C GLU A 173 -6.26 19.30 -18.52
N TYR A 174 -6.25 18.27 -17.65
CA TYR A 174 -7.49 17.75 -17.05
C TYR A 174 -8.14 18.76 -16.10
N ALA A 175 -7.35 19.53 -15.34
CA ALA A 175 -7.86 20.64 -14.54
C ALA A 175 -8.56 21.70 -15.41
N GLU A 176 -7.94 22.13 -16.52
CA GLU A 176 -8.58 23.07 -17.46
C GLU A 176 -9.86 22.51 -18.09
N LYS A 177 -9.88 21.23 -18.47
CA LYS A 177 -11.10 20.55 -18.99
C LYS A 177 -12.22 20.57 -17.95
N LEU A 178 -11.91 20.26 -16.68
CA LEU A 178 -12.89 20.26 -15.59
C LEU A 178 -13.41 21.67 -15.28
N ILE A 179 -12.56 22.70 -15.31
CA ILE A 179 -13.00 24.09 -15.15
C ILE A 179 -13.93 24.51 -16.28
N LYS A 180 -13.55 24.27 -17.54
CA LYS A 180 -14.37 24.60 -18.74
C LYS A 180 -15.73 23.89 -18.72
N ASN A 181 -15.77 22.65 -18.22
CA ASN A 181 -16.99 21.87 -18.06
C ASN A 181 -17.76 22.19 -16.77
N CYS A 182 -17.51 23.34 -16.13
CA CYS A 182 -18.13 23.80 -14.88
C CYS A 182 -17.91 22.90 -13.65
N ASN A 183 -17.09 21.84 -13.74
CA ASN A 183 -16.88 20.80 -12.74
C ASN A 183 -15.74 21.10 -11.74
N ALA A 184 -15.02 22.20 -11.91
CA ALA A 184 -14.02 22.68 -10.96
C ALA A 184 -14.05 24.22 -10.86
N TYR A 185 -13.49 24.77 -9.78
CA TYR A 185 -13.41 26.23 -9.56
C TYR A 185 -12.25 26.61 -8.65
N ILE A 186 -11.75 27.84 -8.81
CA ILE A 186 -10.74 28.44 -7.93
C ILE A 186 -11.45 29.03 -6.71
N CYS A 187 -11.01 28.61 -5.52
CA CYS A 187 -11.58 29.03 -4.25
C CYS A 187 -10.54 29.86 -3.48
N PHE A 188 -10.90 31.10 -3.14
CA PHE A 188 -10.10 32.03 -2.32
C PHE A 188 -10.52 32.04 -0.84
N CYS A 189 -11.52 31.22 -0.45
CA CYS A 189 -11.93 31.09 0.95
C CYS A 189 -10.78 30.57 1.80
N LYS A 190 -10.58 31.15 2.99
CA LYS A 190 -9.62 30.61 3.96
C LYS A 190 -10.04 29.21 4.41
N ARG A 191 -9.09 28.40 4.90
CA ARG A 191 -9.35 26.99 5.28
C ARG A 191 -10.50 26.84 6.29
N ASN A 192 -10.61 27.75 7.26
CA ASN A 192 -11.66 27.72 8.29
C ASN A 192 -13.02 28.17 7.73
N GLU A 193 -13.03 29.26 6.96
CA GLU A 193 -14.20 29.78 6.25
C GLU A 193 -14.81 28.72 5.30
N PHE A 194 -13.98 28.04 4.50
CA PHE A 194 -14.46 26.96 3.65
C PHE A 194 -14.99 25.78 4.48
N ARG A 195 -14.37 25.49 5.64
CA ARG A 195 -14.86 24.45 6.54
C ARG A 195 -16.26 24.78 7.06
N GLU A 196 -16.56 26.04 7.37
CA GLU A 196 -17.91 26.46 7.79
C GLU A 196 -18.95 26.20 6.69
N TYR A 197 -18.67 26.55 5.43
CA TYR A 197 -19.54 26.20 4.30
C TYR A 197 -19.73 24.68 4.16
N LYS A 198 -18.62 23.94 4.26
CA LYS A 198 -18.59 22.48 4.12
C LYS A 198 -19.39 21.77 5.23
N ASP A 199 -19.22 22.20 6.47
CA ASP A 199 -19.85 21.58 7.64
C ASP A 199 -21.35 21.93 7.68
N ASN A 200 -21.74 23.14 7.24
CA ASN A 200 -23.14 23.58 7.07
C ASN A 200 -23.84 23.09 5.78
N LYS A 201 -23.17 22.31 4.91
CA LYS A 201 -23.68 21.84 3.61
C LYS A 201 -24.11 22.97 2.66
N THR A 202 -23.46 24.13 2.72
CA THR A 202 -23.73 25.32 1.91
C THR A 202 -22.60 25.58 0.90
N GLU A 203 -22.91 26.27 -0.20
CA GLU A 203 -21.92 26.61 -1.23
C GLU A 203 -21.13 27.86 -0.83
N CYS A 204 -19.80 27.86 -1.01
CA CYS A 204 -19.03 29.09 -0.89
C CYS A 204 -19.28 30.03 -2.11
N PRO A 205 -19.10 31.36 -1.99
CA PRO A 205 -19.39 32.30 -3.07
C PRO A 205 -18.65 32.00 -4.38
N HIS A 206 -17.41 31.52 -4.30
CA HIS A 206 -16.57 31.19 -5.44
C HIS A 206 -17.08 30.01 -6.29
N ARG A 207 -17.95 29.14 -5.75
CA ARG A 207 -18.47 27.97 -6.47
C ARG A 207 -19.26 28.34 -7.74
N LYS A 208 -19.84 29.55 -7.73
CA LYS A 208 -20.65 30.13 -8.81
C LYS A 208 -19.86 31.08 -9.72
N THR A 209 -18.55 31.18 -9.54
CA THR A 209 -17.68 31.92 -10.47
C THR A 209 -17.80 31.30 -11.87
N ASP A 210 -17.88 32.18 -12.87
CA ASP A 210 -17.94 31.82 -14.29
C ASP A 210 -16.73 30.97 -14.75
N PRO A 211 -16.87 30.01 -15.68
CA PRO A 211 -15.78 29.17 -16.15
C PRO A 211 -14.59 29.92 -16.75
N ASP A 212 -14.82 30.97 -17.55
CA ASP A 212 -13.74 31.74 -18.18
C ASP A 212 -12.97 32.57 -17.14
N MET A 213 -13.69 33.11 -16.15
CA MET A 213 -13.07 33.74 -14.98
C MET A 213 -12.26 32.75 -14.14
N ASN A 214 -12.73 31.51 -13.97
CA ASN A 214 -11.95 30.46 -13.32
C ASN A 214 -10.70 30.07 -14.13
N ILE A 215 -10.76 30.02 -15.47
CA ILE A 215 -9.58 29.80 -16.31
C ILE A 215 -8.58 30.96 -16.15
N LEU A 216 -9.03 32.21 -16.06
CA LEU A 216 -8.17 33.34 -15.77
C LEU A 216 -7.48 33.21 -14.40
N TYR A 217 -8.22 32.85 -13.35
CA TYR A 217 -7.66 32.62 -12.02
C TYR A 217 -6.70 31.41 -11.99
N TRP A 218 -7.01 30.32 -12.70
CA TRP A 218 -6.14 29.15 -12.83
C TRP A 218 -4.81 29.52 -13.50
N ARG A 219 -4.84 30.27 -14.60
CA ARG A 219 -3.61 30.75 -15.27
C ARG A 219 -2.77 31.66 -14.38
N LYS A 220 -3.38 32.51 -13.57
CA LYS A 220 -2.70 33.32 -12.54
C LYS A 220 -2.07 32.44 -11.45
N MET A 221 -2.77 31.39 -11.02
CA MET A 221 -2.27 30.39 -10.07
C MET A 221 -1.02 29.68 -10.63
N LEU A 222 -1.07 29.17 -11.87
CA LEU A 222 0.06 28.53 -12.55
C LEU A 222 1.26 29.46 -12.75
N LYS A 223 1.01 30.73 -13.09
CA LYS A 223 2.04 31.76 -13.25
C LYS A 223 2.69 32.18 -11.91
N GLY A 224 2.03 31.91 -10.79
CA GLY A 224 2.51 32.26 -9.46
C GLY A 224 2.17 33.68 -9.02
N ASP A 225 1.08 34.26 -9.54
CA ASP A 225 0.58 35.57 -9.13
C ASP A 225 -0.04 35.54 -7.70
N TYR A 226 -0.32 34.35 -7.14
CA TYR A 226 -0.88 34.13 -5.80
C TYR A 226 0.11 33.45 -4.83
N LYS A 227 -0.03 33.70 -3.52
CA LYS A 227 0.81 33.13 -2.45
C LYS A 227 0.34 31.74 -2.01
N ASP A 228 1.23 31.00 -1.34
CA ASP A 228 0.93 29.69 -0.75
C ASP A 228 -0.29 29.79 0.19
N GLY A 229 -1.33 29.00 -0.10
CA GLY A 229 -2.58 28.99 0.65
C GLY A 229 -3.57 30.15 0.36
N GLU A 230 -3.25 31.05 -0.57
CA GLU A 230 -4.15 32.15 -0.97
C GLU A 230 -5.34 31.67 -1.81
N CYS A 231 -5.13 30.63 -2.63
CA CYS A 231 -6.20 29.96 -3.36
C CYS A 231 -5.90 28.47 -3.60
N VAL A 232 -6.95 27.72 -3.94
CA VAL A 232 -6.92 26.30 -4.31
C VAL A 232 -7.87 26.03 -5.45
N LEU A 233 -7.59 25.02 -6.29
CA LEU A 233 -8.59 24.46 -7.19
C LEU A 233 -9.42 23.43 -6.40
N ARG A 234 -10.75 23.48 -6.53
CA ARG A 234 -11.67 22.49 -5.98
C ARG A 234 -12.44 21.79 -7.09
N ILE A 235 -12.69 20.49 -6.92
CA ILE A 235 -13.69 19.78 -7.72
C ILE A 235 -15.07 20.14 -7.19
N LYS A 236 -16.06 20.31 -8.06
CA LYS A 236 -17.46 20.45 -7.67
C LYS A 236 -18.05 19.06 -7.48
N THR A 237 -18.47 18.76 -6.27
CA THR A 237 -19.19 17.54 -5.90
C THR A 237 -20.53 17.90 -5.27
N ASP A 238 -21.23 16.96 -4.63
CA ASP A 238 -22.40 17.31 -3.82
C ASP A 238 -21.99 17.89 -2.46
N MET A 239 -22.32 19.17 -2.22
CA MET A 239 -22.12 19.80 -0.92
C MET A 239 -23.03 19.25 0.18
N LYS A 240 -24.08 18.49 -0.17
CA LYS A 240 -24.97 17.82 0.79
C LYS A 240 -24.52 16.41 1.17
N HIS A 241 -23.53 15.85 0.46
CA HIS A 241 -23.01 14.49 0.63
C HIS A 241 -22.75 14.15 2.10
N GLU A 242 -23.04 12.93 2.54
CA GLU A 242 -22.96 12.58 3.96
C GLU A 242 -21.53 12.71 4.49
N ASP A 243 -20.57 12.08 3.82
CA ASP A 243 -19.14 12.25 4.11
C ASP A 243 -18.67 13.69 3.80
N PRO A 244 -18.19 14.47 4.79
CA PRO A 244 -17.63 15.80 4.59
C PRO A 244 -16.27 15.79 3.86
N ALA A 245 -15.59 14.67 3.66
CA ALA A 245 -14.35 14.61 2.88
C ALA A 245 -14.61 14.80 1.37
N ILE A 246 -15.74 14.27 0.87
CA ILE A 246 -16.13 14.32 -0.54
C ILE A 246 -16.64 15.71 -0.95
N ARG A 247 -17.17 16.53 -0.02
CA ARG A 247 -17.74 17.87 -0.29
C ARG A 247 -16.68 18.87 -0.80
N ASP A 248 -16.78 19.21 -2.09
CA ASP A 248 -15.92 20.13 -2.85
C ASP A 248 -14.42 20.09 -2.43
N TRP A 249 -13.82 18.90 -2.55
CA TRP A 249 -12.45 18.63 -2.12
C TRP A 249 -11.39 19.36 -2.98
N VAL A 250 -10.18 19.52 -2.43
CA VAL A 250 -9.09 20.29 -3.07
C VAL A 250 -8.35 19.43 -4.09
N ALA A 251 -8.39 19.83 -5.36
CA ALA A 251 -7.66 19.20 -6.46
C ALA A 251 -6.22 19.70 -6.58
N PHE A 252 -5.99 21.01 -6.43
CA PHE A 252 -4.64 21.61 -6.51
C PHE A 252 -4.42 22.70 -5.47
N ARG A 253 -3.17 22.85 -5.08
CA ARG A 253 -2.69 23.80 -4.07
C ARG A 253 -1.35 24.41 -4.48
N ILE A 254 -1.10 25.66 -4.08
CA ILE A 254 0.19 26.32 -4.29
C ILE A 254 1.18 25.81 -3.25
N ILE A 255 2.34 25.32 -3.70
CA ILE A 255 3.51 24.97 -2.88
C ILE A 255 4.77 25.44 -3.62
N ARG A 256 5.51 26.39 -3.05
CA ARG A 256 6.74 26.93 -3.65
C ARG A 256 8.04 26.19 -3.26
N GLU A 257 7.92 25.07 -2.56
CA GLU A 257 9.06 24.20 -2.24
C GLU A 257 9.64 23.57 -3.51
N GLU A 258 10.97 23.49 -3.57
CA GLU A 258 11.69 22.87 -4.68
C GLU A 258 11.57 21.35 -4.65
N HIS A 259 11.14 20.73 -5.76
CA HIS A 259 10.98 19.27 -5.85
C HIS A 259 12.31 18.57 -6.21
N PRO A 260 12.73 17.49 -5.51
CA PRO A 260 14.01 16.83 -5.73
C PRO A 260 14.30 16.40 -7.19
N ARG A 261 13.31 15.85 -7.90
CA ARG A 261 13.47 15.44 -9.32
C ARG A 261 13.24 16.56 -10.34
N VAL A 262 12.40 17.55 -10.03
CA VAL A 262 11.88 18.49 -11.05
C VAL A 262 12.17 19.95 -10.75
N GLY A 263 12.93 20.23 -9.69
CA GLY A 263 13.37 21.56 -9.30
C GLY A 263 12.19 22.47 -8.97
N ARG A 264 12.28 23.73 -9.42
CA ARG A 264 11.22 24.75 -9.33
C ARG A 264 10.35 24.84 -10.59
N ARG A 265 10.28 23.78 -11.42
CA ARG A 265 9.47 23.77 -12.66
C ARG A 265 7.97 23.98 -12.39
N PHE A 266 7.48 23.55 -11.23
CA PHE A 266 6.06 23.66 -10.85
C PHE A 266 5.92 24.24 -9.44
N ILE A 267 4.88 25.05 -9.26
CA ILE A 267 4.49 25.65 -7.97
C ILE A 267 3.02 25.37 -7.61
N VAL A 268 2.26 24.75 -8.52
CA VAL A 268 0.87 24.35 -8.33
C VAL A 268 0.83 22.84 -8.41
N TRP A 269 0.52 22.18 -7.30
CA TRP A 269 0.68 20.73 -7.17
C TRP A 269 -0.69 20.08 -6.97
N PRO A 270 -0.97 18.95 -7.64
CA PRO A 270 -2.20 18.20 -7.42
C PRO A 270 -2.20 17.62 -6.01
N THR A 271 -3.38 17.25 -5.53
CA THR A 271 -3.53 16.31 -4.43
C THR A 271 -3.48 14.88 -4.94
N LEU A 272 -3.18 13.93 -4.06
CA LEU A 272 -3.15 12.50 -4.34
C LEU A 272 -4.46 12.04 -5.01
N ASP A 273 -5.61 12.48 -4.48
CA ASP A 273 -6.93 12.11 -4.99
C ASP A 273 -7.15 12.56 -6.45
N PHE A 274 -6.57 13.69 -6.86
CA PHE A 274 -6.64 14.16 -8.25
C PHE A 274 -5.64 13.43 -9.15
N GLU A 275 -4.38 13.35 -8.74
CA GLU A 275 -3.31 12.72 -9.52
C GLU A 275 -3.61 11.24 -9.75
N SER A 276 -3.93 10.49 -8.69
CA SER A 276 -4.15 9.06 -8.77
C SER A 276 -5.36 8.70 -9.64
N ALA A 277 -6.42 9.50 -9.62
CA ALA A 277 -7.59 9.29 -10.47
C ALA A 277 -7.30 9.51 -11.96
N ILE A 278 -6.49 10.53 -12.29
CA ILE A 278 -6.07 10.78 -13.68
C ILE A 278 -5.05 9.72 -14.14
N GLU A 279 -4.13 9.31 -13.28
CA GLU A 279 -3.12 8.31 -13.63
C GLU A 279 -3.70 6.91 -13.79
N ASP A 280 -4.55 6.46 -12.86
CA ASP A 280 -5.21 5.15 -12.98
C ASP A 280 -6.06 5.08 -14.27
N HIS A 281 -6.74 6.18 -14.63
CA HIS A 281 -7.48 6.28 -15.90
C HIS A 281 -6.56 6.24 -17.15
N ILE A 282 -5.47 6.99 -17.18
CA ILE A 282 -4.57 7.06 -18.35
C ILE A 282 -3.73 5.79 -18.52
N MET A 283 -3.33 5.17 -17.41
CA MET A 283 -2.59 3.90 -17.41
C MET A 283 -3.50 2.69 -17.70
N GLY A 284 -4.82 2.89 -17.68
CA GLY A 284 -5.81 1.82 -17.90
C GLY A 284 -5.84 0.80 -16.77
N VAL A 285 -5.67 1.25 -15.52
CA VAL A 285 -5.72 0.41 -14.31
C VAL A 285 -7.10 -0.22 -14.15
N THR A 286 -7.12 -1.51 -13.78
CA THR A 286 -8.33 -2.34 -13.60
C THR A 286 -8.23 -3.18 -12.33
#